data_AF-D4J6P6-F1
#
_entry.id   AF-D4J6P6-F1
#
_cell.length_a   1.000
_cell.length_b   1.000
_cell.length_c   1.000
_cell.angle_alpha   90.00
_cell.angle_beta   90.00
_cell.angle_gamma   90.00
#
_symmetry.space_group_name_H-M   'P 1'
#
loop_
_entity.id
_entity.type
_entity.pdbx_description
1 polymer ?
#
loop_
_entity_poly.entity_id
_entity_poly.type
_entity_poly.pdbx_seq_one_letter_code
_entity_poly.pdbx_strand_id
1 'polypeptide(L)'
;MKESEERSSNIDEQKARIRQRYKGIDPEELEVIPALPPEDIFKTEKKLRVAVYARVSTDDPRQTSSYELQKNHYQDVVNKNPNWMLVEIYADEGISGTSLQHRDAFKKMIEDCEAGKIDLIITKSVSRFARNVVDCIRYVRELSSLRPPVGVFFETEHLNTLDPKSEMILSFMSTLAQEESHTKSEIMNSSIEMRFRRGIFLTPPLLGYDQDENGNLVINPHEAKIVQLIFYMYLNGSSAQQIADSLTELGCRTKKNNDVWSSSTILQILQNERHCGDVLARKTWTPNYLDHKSRKNNQDRNQYRKVGHHEAIISRDDFIAVQKLITNAKYGNKEILPELHVIQEGSLSGFISINPRWSGFKARDYFEASQSVLKPENMNAPDTVTASAGSFDLRDYEVARGQFFSSVGRISVSFSYKQISFNKDAIRKFPNIKFVEMLIHPRSKLLAIRPCSSETKNKVQWSRLKDGQPIPKPISGAAFLPTLYEIFKWDKKCKYRILGVAHQKDNENVLIFNMDDTEIRIPTTTNDVSSPNNNTPDTISDSKSVLAYPADWMNSFGNNYYTQSQAPELTEFTADKNWQTASESKPYKEPELQTTPKETIIQNIKNIITEIKGDTQ
;
A
#
# COMPACT_ATOMS: atom_id res chain seq x y z
N MET A 1 -19.16 -6.27 -60.93
CA MET A 1 -18.47 -7.49 -60.44
C MET A 1 -17.17 -7.16 -59.74
N LYS A 2 -16.20 -6.46 -60.37
CA LYS A 2 -14.91 -6.12 -59.72
C LYS A 2 -15.02 -5.34 -58.40
N GLU A 3 -15.86 -4.31 -58.31
CA GLU A 3 -16.06 -3.55 -57.06
C GLU A 3 -16.73 -4.36 -55.94
N SER A 4 -17.59 -5.34 -56.25
CA SER A 4 -18.22 -6.17 -55.20
C SER A 4 -17.27 -7.26 -54.70
N GLU A 5 -16.41 -7.78 -55.57
CA GLU A 5 -15.36 -8.75 -55.23
C GLU A 5 -14.27 -8.09 -54.36
N GLU A 6 -13.79 -6.89 -54.71
CA GLU A 6 -12.85 -6.11 -53.90
C GLU A 6 -13.42 -5.75 -52.51
N ARG A 7 -14.71 -5.36 -52.46
CA ARG A 7 -15.39 -5.04 -51.18
C ARG A 7 -15.60 -6.29 -50.32
N SER A 8 -15.82 -7.46 -50.93
CA SER A 8 -15.92 -8.74 -50.20
C SER A 8 -14.57 -9.24 -49.67
N SER A 9 -13.50 -9.10 -50.48
CA SER A 9 -12.12 -9.40 -50.09
C SER A 9 -11.69 -8.58 -48.88
N ASN A 10 -12.00 -7.28 -48.88
CA ASN A 10 -11.70 -6.37 -47.78
C ASN A 10 -12.45 -6.75 -46.48
N ILE A 11 -13.71 -7.18 -46.57
CA ILE A 11 -14.50 -7.63 -45.41
C ILE A 11 -13.95 -8.93 -44.82
N ASP A 12 -13.53 -9.88 -45.66
CA ASP A 12 -13.00 -11.15 -45.17
C ASP A 12 -11.59 -11.02 -44.58
N GLU A 13 -10.75 -10.15 -45.15
CA GLU A 13 -9.51 -9.71 -44.52
C GLU A 13 -9.77 -9.04 -43.16
N GLN A 14 -10.75 -8.14 -43.08
CA GLN A 14 -11.13 -7.48 -41.84
C GLN A 14 -11.58 -8.49 -40.77
N LYS A 15 -12.40 -9.48 -41.15
CA LYS A 15 -12.81 -10.58 -40.25
C LYS A 15 -11.63 -11.45 -39.83
N ALA A 16 -10.70 -11.75 -40.73
CA ALA A 16 -9.50 -12.52 -40.42
C ALA A 16 -8.60 -11.77 -39.42
N ARG A 17 -8.40 -10.47 -39.61
CA ARG A 17 -7.67 -9.59 -38.68
C ARG A 17 -8.34 -9.56 -37.30
N ILE A 18 -9.67 -9.44 -37.23
CA ILE A 18 -10.42 -9.51 -35.96
C ILE A 18 -10.21 -10.87 -35.28
N ARG A 19 -10.34 -11.98 -36.01
CA ARG A 19 -10.11 -13.32 -35.45
C ARG A 19 -8.70 -13.48 -34.90
N GLN A 20 -7.69 -12.98 -35.61
CA GLN A 20 -6.30 -13.02 -35.16
C GLN A 20 -6.09 -12.18 -33.90
N ARG A 21 -6.66 -10.98 -33.81
CA ARG A 21 -6.62 -10.15 -32.60
C ARG A 21 -7.24 -10.85 -31.38
N TYR A 22 -8.35 -11.58 -31.58
CA TYR A 22 -9.05 -12.29 -30.49
C TYR A 22 -8.43 -13.64 -30.10
N LYS A 23 -7.42 -14.13 -30.84
CA LYS A 23 -6.55 -15.22 -30.37
C LYS A 23 -5.78 -14.80 -29.11
N GLY A 24 -5.49 -13.50 -28.97
CA GLY A 24 -4.76 -12.96 -27.83
C GLY A 24 -3.26 -13.22 -27.90
N ILE A 25 -2.57 -12.85 -26.83
CA ILE A 25 -1.16 -13.20 -26.59
C ILE A 25 -1.06 -14.31 -25.54
N ASP A 26 0.13 -14.89 -25.43
CA ASP A 26 0.43 -15.89 -24.40
C ASP A 26 0.19 -15.27 -23.01
N PRO A 27 -0.62 -15.90 -22.13
CA PRO A 27 -0.80 -15.45 -20.76
C PRO A 27 0.50 -15.29 -19.97
N GLU A 28 1.58 -16.00 -20.32
CA GLU A 28 2.89 -15.86 -19.64
C GLU A 28 3.59 -14.52 -19.93
N GLU A 29 3.24 -13.84 -21.04
CA GLU A 29 3.74 -12.49 -21.34
C GLU A 29 3.02 -11.38 -20.56
N LEU A 30 1.99 -11.74 -19.78
CA LEU A 30 1.18 -10.80 -19.01
C LEU A 30 1.52 -10.84 -17.52
N GLU A 31 1.88 -9.69 -16.97
CA GLU A 31 1.97 -9.51 -15.53
C GLU A 31 0.55 -9.36 -14.96
N VAL A 32 0.14 -10.31 -14.11
CA VAL A 32 -1.15 -10.27 -13.42
C VAL A 32 -0.97 -9.76 -12.00
N ILE A 33 -1.64 -8.65 -11.68
CA ILE A 33 -1.75 -8.14 -10.31
C ILE A 33 -3.07 -8.69 -9.76
N PRO A 34 -3.03 -9.69 -8.85
CA PRO A 34 -4.23 -10.38 -8.39
C PRO A 34 -5.09 -9.46 -7.53
N ALA A 35 -6.41 -9.68 -7.58
CA ALA A 35 -7.33 -9.09 -6.62
C ALA A 35 -7.06 -9.61 -5.20
N LEU A 36 -7.28 -8.78 -4.20
CA LEU A 36 -7.37 -9.24 -2.82
C LEU A 36 -8.57 -10.19 -2.71
N PRO A 37 -8.44 -11.31 -1.96
CA PRO A 37 -9.55 -12.22 -1.78
C PRO A 37 -10.72 -11.48 -1.12
N PRO A 38 -11.98 -11.69 -1.57
CA PRO A 38 -13.14 -11.07 -0.95
C PRO A 38 -13.21 -11.46 0.53
N GLU A 39 -13.69 -10.55 1.38
CA GLU A 39 -13.92 -10.84 2.78
C GLU A 39 -14.91 -12.00 2.90
N ASP A 40 -14.50 -13.04 3.63
CA ASP A 40 -15.31 -14.23 3.84
C ASP A 40 -16.41 -13.92 4.87
N ILE A 41 -17.61 -13.60 4.35
CA ILE A 41 -18.81 -13.35 5.14
C ILE A 41 -19.27 -14.58 5.95
N PHE A 42 -18.66 -15.76 5.74
CA PHE A 42 -18.98 -17.00 6.44
C PHE A 42 -18.02 -17.32 7.58
N LYS A 43 -17.04 -16.45 7.85
CA LYS A 43 -16.08 -16.60 8.95
C LYS A 43 -16.74 -16.31 10.31
N THR A 44 -17.67 -17.17 10.70
CA THR A 44 -18.28 -17.18 12.04
C THR A 44 -17.54 -18.21 12.90
N GLU A 45 -17.17 -17.88 14.14
CA GLU A 45 -16.52 -18.82 15.08
C GLU A 45 -17.43 -19.98 15.54
N LYS A 46 -18.72 -19.94 15.19
CA LYS A 46 -19.74 -20.89 15.60
C LYS A 46 -19.99 -21.95 14.53
N LYS A 47 -20.07 -23.23 14.94
CA LYS A 47 -20.49 -24.32 14.05
C LYS A 47 -21.96 -24.17 13.63
N LEU A 48 -22.27 -24.28 12.34
CA LEU A 48 -23.60 -24.18 11.75
C LEU A 48 -24.01 -25.51 11.10
N ARG A 49 -25.26 -25.92 11.34
CA ARG A 49 -25.88 -27.07 10.67
C ARG A 49 -26.54 -26.61 9.38
N VAL A 50 -26.02 -27.05 8.25
CA VAL A 50 -26.35 -26.53 6.93
C VAL A 50 -27.20 -27.55 6.16
N ALA A 51 -28.34 -27.10 5.64
CA ALA A 51 -29.12 -27.84 4.66
C ALA A 51 -28.93 -27.24 3.27
N VAL A 52 -29.00 -28.07 2.24
CA VAL A 52 -28.99 -27.61 0.85
C VAL A 52 -30.34 -27.93 0.24
N TYR A 53 -30.96 -26.94 -0.41
CA TYR A 53 -32.17 -27.15 -1.19
C TYR A 53 -31.88 -27.07 -2.69
N ALA A 54 -32.20 -28.14 -3.41
CA ALA A 54 -32.04 -28.24 -4.85
C ALA A 54 -33.37 -28.59 -5.53
N ARG A 55 -33.59 -28.05 -6.72
CA ARG A 55 -34.77 -28.32 -7.55
C ARG A 55 -34.32 -28.72 -8.94
N VAL A 56 -34.49 -29.99 -9.29
CA VAL A 56 -33.95 -30.58 -10.52
C VAL A 56 -35.03 -30.96 -11.52
N SER A 57 -34.68 -30.90 -12.81
CA SER A 57 -35.54 -31.30 -13.92
C SER A 57 -35.15 -32.71 -14.36
N THR A 58 -36.01 -33.69 -14.11
CA THR A 58 -35.74 -35.11 -14.35
C THR A 58 -36.73 -35.66 -15.36
N ASP A 59 -36.57 -35.32 -16.64
CA ASP A 59 -37.35 -35.94 -17.75
C ASP A 59 -36.46 -36.68 -18.77
N ASP A 60 -35.12 -36.63 -18.69
CA ASP A 60 -34.20 -37.38 -19.57
C ASP A 60 -33.08 -38.05 -18.74
N PRO A 61 -32.84 -39.38 -18.85
CA PRO A 61 -31.77 -40.09 -18.14
C PRO A 61 -30.34 -39.56 -18.44
N ARG A 62 -30.17 -38.74 -19.49
CA ARG A 62 -28.90 -38.03 -19.76
C ARG A 62 -28.66 -36.81 -18.84
N GLN A 63 -29.67 -36.35 -18.09
CA GLN A 63 -29.60 -35.26 -17.12
C GLN A 63 -29.27 -35.73 -15.69
N THR A 64 -29.23 -37.04 -15.43
CA THR A 64 -28.88 -37.60 -14.10
C THR A 64 -27.47 -37.19 -13.64
N SER A 65 -26.55 -36.95 -14.58
CA SER A 65 -25.22 -36.40 -14.28
C SER A 65 -25.28 -34.98 -13.70
N SER A 66 -26.28 -34.17 -14.06
CA SER A 66 -26.47 -32.79 -13.61
C SER A 66 -26.88 -32.69 -12.12
N TYR A 67 -27.64 -33.68 -11.62
CA TYR A 67 -28.01 -33.75 -10.20
C TYR A 67 -26.83 -34.16 -9.31
N GLU A 68 -26.10 -35.21 -9.71
CA GLU A 68 -24.89 -35.64 -8.98
C GLU A 68 -23.80 -34.55 -8.99
N LEU A 69 -23.65 -33.80 -10.09
CA LEU A 69 -22.76 -32.63 -10.16
C LEU A 69 -23.18 -31.51 -9.19
N GLN A 70 -24.49 -31.23 -9.06
CA GLN A 70 -24.99 -30.24 -8.10
C GLN A 70 -24.79 -30.70 -6.64
N LYS A 71 -24.99 -31.98 -6.37
CA LYS A 71 -24.75 -32.59 -5.06
C LYS A 71 -23.27 -32.48 -4.67
N ASN A 72 -22.37 -32.82 -5.59
CA ASN A 72 -20.92 -32.69 -5.38
C ASN A 72 -20.50 -31.23 -5.18
N HIS A 73 -21.02 -30.30 -5.99
CA HIS A 73 -20.77 -28.86 -5.83
C HIS A 73 -21.14 -28.37 -4.43
N TYR A 74 -22.35 -28.67 -3.95
CA TYR A 74 -22.77 -28.20 -2.63
C TYR A 74 -22.10 -28.93 -1.46
N GLN A 75 -21.71 -30.19 -1.65
CA GLN A 75 -20.87 -30.91 -0.70
C GLN A 75 -19.49 -30.23 -0.58
N ASP A 76 -18.88 -29.85 -1.70
CA ASP A 76 -17.60 -29.13 -1.71
C ASP A 76 -17.72 -27.74 -1.10
N VAL A 77 -18.81 -27.01 -1.37
CA VAL A 77 -19.09 -25.71 -0.76
C VAL A 77 -19.16 -25.83 0.76
N VAL A 78 -19.83 -26.86 1.29
CA VAL A 78 -19.91 -27.08 2.74
C VAL A 78 -18.57 -27.51 3.32
N ASN A 79 -17.86 -28.43 2.67
CA ASN A 79 -16.56 -28.94 3.13
C ASN A 79 -15.46 -27.87 3.17
N LYS A 80 -15.53 -26.86 2.30
CA LYS A 80 -14.60 -25.72 2.30
C LYS A 80 -14.77 -24.80 3.51
N ASN A 81 -15.88 -24.90 4.23
CA ASN A 81 -16.19 -24.08 5.40
C ASN A 81 -16.01 -24.92 6.69
N PRO A 82 -14.92 -24.75 7.47
CA PRO A 82 -14.59 -25.63 8.61
C PRO A 82 -15.65 -25.68 9.71
N ASN A 83 -16.49 -24.65 9.78
CA ASN A 83 -17.55 -24.50 10.77
C ASN A 83 -18.92 -24.93 10.25
N TRP A 84 -19.04 -25.50 9.05
CA TRP A 84 -20.31 -25.98 8.52
C TRP A 84 -20.42 -27.50 8.61
N MET A 85 -21.61 -27.98 8.97
CA MET A 85 -21.95 -29.40 9.02
C MET A 85 -23.14 -29.63 8.11
N LEU A 86 -22.93 -30.33 6.99
CA LEU A 86 -24.03 -30.70 6.10
C LEU A 86 -24.98 -31.67 6.83
N VAL A 87 -26.26 -31.27 6.94
CA VAL A 87 -27.32 -32.10 7.52
C VAL A 87 -27.90 -33.02 6.47
N GLU A 88 -28.49 -32.44 5.42
CA GLU A 88 -29.12 -33.17 4.33
C GLU A 88 -29.21 -32.26 3.09
N ILE A 89 -29.22 -32.87 1.90
CA ILE A 89 -29.50 -32.20 0.63
C ILE A 89 -30.93 -32.58 0.25
N TYR A 90 -31.85 -31.63 0.40
CA TYR A 90 -33.27 -31.78 0.08
C TYR A 90 -33.47 -31.47 -1.41
N ALA A 91 -33.90 -32.47 -2.16
CA ALA A 91 -34.09 -32.37 -3.60
C ALA A 91 -35.52 -32.71 -4.01
N ASP A 92 -36.16 -31.82 -4.78
CA ASP A 92 -37.44 -32.09 -5.45
C ASP A 92 -37.19 -32.41 -6.94
N GLU A 93 -37.80 -33.50 -7.44
CA GLU A 93 -37.69 -34.02 -8.82
C GLU A 93 -38.97 -33.79 -9.67
N GLY A 94 -38.83 -33.74 -11.01
CA GLY A 94 -39.94 -33.88 -11.97
C GLY A 94 -40.80 -32.64 -12.24
N ILE A 95 -40.24 -31.60 -12.88
CA ILE A 95 -41.02 -30.38 -13.22
C ILE A 95 -40.88 -30.05 -14.71
N SER A 96 -41.52 -30.90 -15.53
CA SER A 96 -41.99 -30.50 -16.86
C SER A 96 -43.03 -29.36 -16.71
N GLY A 97 -43.05 -28.44 -17.66
CA GLY A 97 -43.65 -27.10 -17.56
C GLY A 97 -45.16 -26.95 -17.35
N THR A 98 -45.88 -27.90 -16.75
CA THR A 98 -47.35 -27.78 -16.56
C THR A 98 -47.93 -28.30 -15.23
N SER A 99 -47.14 -28.86 -14.30
CA SER A 99 -47.62 -29.11 -12.92
C SER A 99 -46.59 -28.69 -11.88
N LEU A 100 -46.93 -27.69 -11.07
CA LEU A 100 -46.04 -27.04 -10.10
C LEU A 100 -46.21 -27.56 -8.66
N GLN A 101 -46.96 -28.64 -8.41
CA GLN A 101 -47.60 -28.86 -7.11
C GLN A 101 -46.82 -29.68 -6.05
N HIS A 102 -45.81 -30.47 -6.40
CA HIS A 102 -45.13 -31.35 -5.42
C HIS A 102 -43.78 -30.77 -4.99
N ARG A 103 -43.65 -30.37 -3.72
CA ARG A 103 -42.42 -29.83 -3.10
C ARG A 103 -42.19 -30.52 -1.75
N ASP A 104 -42.21 -31.84 -1.77
CA ASP A 104 -42.25 -32.63 -0.54
C ASP A 104 -40.91 -32.57 0.19
N ALA A 105 -39.78 -32.50 -0.53
CA ALA A 105 -38.47 -32.30 0.08
C ALA A 105 -38.30 -30.86 0.62
N PHE A 106 -38.85 -29.86 -0.06
CA PHE A 106 -38.87 -28.48 0.48
C PHE A 106 -39.67 -28.40 1.78
N LYS A 107 -40.87 -29.01 1.84
CA LYS A 107 -41.69 -29.00 3.06
C LYS A 107 -40.99 -29.72 4.21
N LYS A 108 -40.41 -30.90 3.93
CA LYS A 108 -39.60 -31.64 4.91
C LYS A 108 -38.44 -30.78 5.45
N MET A 109 -37.74 -30.06 4.57
CA MET A 109 -36.66 -29.15 4.99
C MET A 109 -37.17 -28.07 5.95
N ILE A 110 -38.31 -27.45 5.65
CA ILE A 110 -38.90 -26.42 6.52
C ILE A 110 -39.32 -27.02 7.87
N GLU A 111 -39.92 -28.21 7.89
CA GLU A 111 -40.24 -28.94 9.14
C GLU A 111 -38.98 -29.26 9.96
N ASP A 112 -37.87 -29.65 9.30
CA ASP A 112 -36.60 -29.91 9.96
C ASP A 112 -35.93 -28.62 10.48
N CYS A 113 -36.18 -27.46 9.84
CA CYS A 113 -35.83 -26.14 10.38
C CYS A 113 -36.65 -25.82 11.64
N GLU A 114 -37.97 -26.05 11.62
CA GLU A 114 -38.86 -25.82 12.77
C GLU A 114 -38.53 -26.74 13.96
N ALA A 115 -38.13 -27.99 13.68
CA ALA A 115 -37.60 -28.92 14.67
C ALA A 115 -36.20 -28.55 15.19
N GLY A 116 -35.63 -27.44 14.70
CA GLY A 116 -34.34 -26.92 15.13
C GLY A 116 -33.17 -27.81 14.74
N LYS A 117 -33.25 -28.56 13.62
CA LYS A 117 -32.15 -29.41 13.10
C LYS A 117 -31.20 -28.68 12.15
N ILE A 118 -31.64 -27.54 11.59
CA ILE A 118 -30.94 -26.76 10.57
C ILE A 118 -30.77 -25.33 11.07
N ASP A 119 -29.59 -24.75 10.87
CA ASP A 119 -29.27 -23.34 11.21
C ASP A 119 -29.17 -22.45 9.96
N LEU A 120 -28.82 -23.04 8.80
CA LEU A 120 -28.65 -22.33 7.53
C LEU A 120 -29.12 -23.20 6.36
N ILE A 121 -29.92 -22.63 5.46
CA ILE A 121 -30.29 -23.23 4.18
C ILE A 121 -29.44 -22.61 3.08
N ILE A 122 -28.89 -23.41 2.18
CA ILE A 122 -28.23 -22.96 0.95
C ILE A 122 -29.10 -23.35 -0.24
N THR A 123 -29.32 -22.39 -1.14
CA THR A 123 -30.09 -22.61 -2.37
C THR A 123 -29.47 -21.81 -3.51
N LYS A 124 -29.64 -22.29 -4.75
CA LYS A 124 -29.01 -21.65 -5.92
C LYS A 124 -29.50 -20.23 -6.15
N SER A 125 -30.80 -19.99 -6.05
CA SER A 125 -31.41 -18.68 -6.31
C SER A 125 -32.78 -18.54 -5.63
N VAL A 126 -33.33 -17.32 -5.64
CA VAL A 126 -34.69 -17.03 -5.13
C VAL A 126 -35.75 -17.82 -5.87
N SER A 127 -35.64 -17.89 -7.20
CA SER A 127 -36.57 -18.62 -8.07
C SER A 127 -36.55 -20.13 -7.83
N ARG A 128 -35.44 -20.67 -7.28
CA ARG A 128 -35.38 -22.06 -6.83
C ARG A 128 -36.04 -22.22 -5.47
N PHE A 129 -35.88 -21.26 -4.57
CA PHE A 129 -36.42 -21.32 -3.22
C PHE A 129 -37.95 -21.15 -3.15
N ALA A 130 -38.54 -20.23 -3.91
CA ALA A 130 -39.98 -19.95 -3.86
C ALA A 130 -40.60 -19.71 -5.24
N ARG A 131 -41.93 -19.86 -5.35
CA ARG A 131 -42.68 -19.70 -6.61
C ARG A 131 -42.84 -18.24 -7.03
N ASN A 132 -42.92 -17.34 -6.07
CA ASN A 132 -43.00 -15.90 -6.29
C ASN A 132 -42.32 -15.18 -5.12
N VAL A 133 -42.09 -13.88 -5.29
CA VAL A 133 -41.37 -13.04 -4.32
C VAL A 133 -42.11 -12.96 -2.99
N VAL A 134 -43.44 -12.94 -3.02
CA VAL A 134 -44.29 -12.88 -1.81
C VAL A 134 -44.12 -14.13 -0.96
N ASP A 135 -44.16 -15.32 -1.58
CA ASP A 135 -43.93 -16.60 -0.93
C ASP A 135 -42.50 -16.68 -0.36
N CYS A 136 -41.50 -16.16 -1.08
CA CYS A 136 -40.12 -16.14 -0.59
C CYS A 136 -39.99 -15.32 0.70
N ILE A 137 -40.59 -14.12 0.72
CA ILE A 137 -40.54 -13.22 1.88
C ILE A 137 -41.23 -13.85 3.08
N ARG A 138 -42.37 -14.53 2.86
CA ARG A 138 -43.08 -15.24 3.93
C ARG A 138 -42.16 -16.27 4.58
N TYR A 139 -41.59 -17.20 3.80
CA TYR A 139 -40.73 -18.25 4.34
C TYR A 139 -39.47 -17.70 5.01
N VAL A 140 -38.81 -16.70 4.44
CA VAL A 140 -37.63 -16.08 5.05
C VAL A 140 -37.98 -15.45 6.41
N ARG A 141 -39.13 -14.77 6.53
CA ARG A 141 -39.59 -14.21 7.80
C ARG A 141 -39.91 -15.30 8.83
N GLU A 142 -40.63 -16.33 8.42
CA GLU A 142 -40.98 -17.46 9.27
C GLU A 142 -39.72 -18.12 9.84
N LEU A 143 -38.75 -18.47 8.98
CA LEU A 143 -37.46 -19.05 9.37
C LEU A 143 -36.63 -18.14 10.29
N SER A 144 -36.59 -16.83 10.00
CA SER A 144 -35.88 -15.87 10.85
C SER A 144 -36.53 -15.67 12.23
N SER A 145 -37.83 -15.97 12.36
CA SER A 145 -38.58 -15.82 13.60
C SER A 145 -38.44 -17.02 14.55
N LEU A 146 -37.85 -18.13 14.07
CA LEU A 146 -37.56 -19.30 14.87
C LEU A 146 -36.53 -19.00 15.98
N ARG A 147 -36.49 -19.85 17.00
CA ARG A 147 -35.54 -19.74 18.13
C ARG A 147 -34.79 -21.06 18.30
N PRO A 148 -33.53 -21.17 17.84
CA PRO A 148 -32.70 -20.13 17.20
C PRO A 148 -33.17 -19.77 15.77
N PRO A 149 -32.82 -18.57 15.27
CA PRO A 149 -33.22 -18.14 13.92
C PRO A 149 -32.50 -18.96 12.85
N VAL A 150 -33.20 -19.29 11.77
CA VAL A 150 -32.65 -20.03 10.64
C VAL A 150 -32.41 -19.09 9.46
N GLY A 151 -31.20 -19.15 8.90
CA GLY A 151 -30.81 -18.35 7.73
C GLY A 151 -31.09 -19.03 6.40
N VAL A 152 -31.20 -18.24 5.34
CA VAL A 152 -31.19 -18.69 3.95
C VAL A 152 -30.08 -17.95 3.23
N PHE A 153 -29.19 -18.68 2.58
CA PHE A 153 -28.17 -18.16 1.70
C PHE A 153 -28.52 -18.45 0.24
N PHE A 154 -28.70 -17.39 -0.53
CA PHE A 154 -28.96 -17.44 -1.96
C PHE A 154 -27.64 -17.26 -2.72
N GLU A 155 -27.18 -18.30 -3.41
CA GLU A 155 -25.86 -18.33 -4.04
C GLU A 155 -25.75 -17.35 -5.21
N THR A 156 -26.77 -17.25 -6.06
CA THR A 156 -26.74 -16.36 -7.23
C THR A 156 -26.77 -14.89 -6.80
N GLU A 157 -27.63 -14.57 -5.84
CA GLU A 157 -27.86 -13.23 -5.33
C GLU A 157 -26.83 -12.82 -4.24
N HIS A 158 -25.95 -13.74 -3.81
CA HIS A 158 -24.96 -13.55 -2.74
C HIS A 158 -25.55 -12.95 -1.46
N LEU A 159 -26.75 -13.42 -1.08
CA LEU A 159 -27.53 -12.85 0.02
C LEU A 159 -27.71 -13.85 1.15
N ASN A 160 -27.33 -13.48 2.38
CA ASN A 160 -27.52 -14.29 3.59
C ASN A 160 -28.56 -13.65 4.50
N THR A 161 -29.63 -14.36 4.85
CA THR A 161 -30.75 -13.78 5.60
C THR A 161 -30.53 -13.57 7.10
N LEU A 162 -29.37 -13.93 7.65
CA LEU A 162 -29.02 -13.73 9.07
C LEU A 162 -28.27 -12.44 9.38
N ASP A 163 -27.91 -11.62 8.38
CA ASP A 163 -27.29 -10.31 8.61
C ASP A 163 -28.23 -9.40 9.44
N PRO A 164 -27.80 -8.87 10.61
CA PRO A 164 -28.64 -8.14 11.58
C PRO A 164 -29.26 -6.81 11.09
N LYS A 165 -28.99 -6.37 9.86
CA LYS A 165 -29.53 -5.10 9.33
C LYS A 165 -30.93 -5.29 8.75
N SER A 166 -31.91 -4.62 9.35
CA SER A 166 -33.32 -4.57 8.93
C SER A 166 -33.58 -4.05 7.50
N GLU A 167 -32.56 -3.51 6.81
CA GLU A 167 -32.57 -3.16 5.37
C GLU A 167 -32.64 -4.37 4.43
N MET A 168 -32.38 -5.59 4.91
CA MET A 168 -32.18 -6.75 4.05
C MET A 168 -33.41 -7.18 3.24
N ILE A 169 -34.62 -7.14 3.80
CA ILE A 169 -35.85 -7.50 3.05
C ILE A 169 -36.13 -6.46 1.94
N LEU A 170 -35.75 -5.19 2.16
CA LEU A 170 -35.84 -4.11 1.16
C LEU A 170 -34.75 -4.24 0.08
N SER A 171 -33.55 -4.67 0.47
CA SER A 171 -32.46 -5.02 -0.44
C SER A 171 -32.84 -6.21 -1.33
N PHE A 172 -33.43 -7.27 -0.74
CA PHE A 172 -33.94 -8.44 -1.45
C PHE A 172 -35.00 -8.08 -2.51
N MET A 173 -35.95 -7.20 -2.15
CA MET A 173 -36.96 -6.66 -3.08
C MET A 173 -36.35 -5.85 -4.22
N SER A 174 -35.26 -5.13 -3.95
CA SER A 174 -34.54 -4.35 -4.95
C SER A 174 -33.73 -5.23 -5.90
N THR A 175 -33.02 -6.25 -5.38
CA THR A 175 -32.22 -7.20 -6.18
C THR A 175 -33.09 -7.97 -7.20
N LEU A 176 -34.30 -8.37 -6.81
CA LEU A 176 -35.23 -9.09 -7.71
C LEU A 176 -35.82 -8.20 -8.81
N ALA A 177 -36.05 -6.91 -8.53
CA ALA A 177 -36.45 -5.94 -9.55
C ALA A 177 -35.31 -5.58 -10.53
N GLN A 178 -34.08 -6.00 -10.24
CA GLN A 178 -32.85 -5.56 -10.91
C GLN A 178 -32.05 -6.71 -11.57
N GLU A 179 -32.54 -7.95 -11.51
CA GLU A 179 -31.82 -9.18 -11.95
C GLU A 179 -31.37 -9.12 -13.42
N GLU A 180 -32.16 -8.53 -14.32
CA GLU A 180 -31.76 -8.34 -15.72
C GLU A 180 -30.57 -7.38 -15.88
N SER A 181 -30.53 -6.31 -15.08
CA SER A 181 -29.45 -5.32 -15.09
C SER A 181 -28.17 -5.90 -14.47
N HIS A 182 -28.31 -6.72 -13.43
CA HIS A 182 -27.21 -7.45 -12.82
C HIS A 182 -26.59 -8.45 -13.81
N THR A 183 -27.42 -9.30 -14.44
CA THR A 183 -26.97 -10.32 -15.40
C THR A 183 -26.23 -9.70 -16.59
N LYS A 184 -26.74 -8.58 -17.15
CA LYS A 184 -26.05 -7.84 -18.22
C LYS A 184 -24.69 -7.29 -17.76
N SER A 185 -24.61 -6.80 -16.53
CA SER A 185 -23.36 -6.29 -15.95
C SER A 185 -22.33 -7.41 -15.74
N GLU A 186 -22.74 -8.58 -15.25
CA GLU A 186 -21.86 -9.73 -15.06
C GLU A 186 -21.29 -10.27 -16.38
N ILE A 187 -22.13 -10.37 -17.42
CA ILE A 187 -21.69 -10.77 -18.76
C ILE A 187 -20.68 -9.77 -19.32
N MET A 188 -20.95 -8.46 -19.17
CA MET A 188 -20.03 -7.42 -19.61
C MET A 188 -18.68 -7.52 -18.87
N ASN A 189 -18.71 -7.64 -17.54
CA ASN A 189 -17.51 -7.76 -16.71
C ASN A 189 -16.70 -9.01 -17.06
N SER A 190 -17.37 -10.14 -17.28
CA SER A 190 -16.74 -11.40 -17.70
C SER A 190 -16.09 -11.27 -19.08
N SER A 191 -16.75 -10.60 -20.02
CA SER A 191 -16.20 -10.31 -21.35
C SER A 191 -14.95 -9.42 -21.28
N ILE A 192 -14.98 -8.38 -20.45
CA ILE A 192 -13.83 -7.49 -20.22
C ILE A 192 -12.66 -8.28 -19.61
N GLU A 193 -12.93 -9.11 -18.60
CA GLU A 193 -11.93 -9.97 -17.98
C GLU A 193 -11.27 -10.93 -18.98
N MET A 194 -12.08 -11.59 -19.81
CA MET A 194 -11.56 -12.50 -20.85
C MET A 194 -10.68 -11.78 -21.86
N ARG A 195 -11.00 -10.53 -22.24
CA ARG A 195 -10.18 -9.72 -23.15
C ARG A 195 -8.83 -9.37 -22.51
N PHE A 196 -8.84 -8.88 -21.28
CA PHE A 196 -7.60 -8.49 -20.60
C PHE A 196 -6.69 -9.68 -20.30
N ARG A 197 -7.27 -10.83 -19.93
CA ARG A 197 -6.51 -12.09 -19.75
C ARG A 197 -5.83 -12.56 -21.04
N ARG A 198 -6.35 -12.17 -22.20
CA ARG A 198 -5.76 -12.44 -23.52
C ARG A 198 -4.87 -11.31 -24.03
N GLY A 199 -4.60 -10.30 -23.20
CA GLY A 199 -3.80 -9.12 -23.54
C GLY A 199 -4.44 -8.21 -24.59
N ILE A 200 -5.76 -8.28 -24.75
CA ILE A 200 -6.52 -7.44 -25.66
C ILE A 200 -6.92 -6.18 -24.89
N PHE A 201 -6.10 -5.14 -25.02
CA PHE A 201 -6.28 -3.89 -24.29
C PHE A 201 -7.02 -2.82 -25.09
N LEU A 202 -7.57 -1.87 -24.35
CA LEU A 202 -8.11 -0.63 -24.91
C LEU A 202 -7.00 0.42 -24.92
N THR A 203 -6.77 1.03 -26.09
CA THR A 203 -5.68 1.98 -26.34
C THR A 203 -6.24 3.36 -26.71
N PRO A 204 -7.03 4.04 -25.85
CA PRO A 204 -7.66 5.33 -26.21
C PRO A 204 -6.62 6.37 -26.68
N PRO A 205 -7.03 7.42 -27.42
CA PRO A 205 -6.11 8.43 -27.95
C PRO A 205 -5.16 8.97 -26.89
N LEU A 206 -3.88 9.08 -27.26
CA LEU A 206 -2.78 9.44 -26.37
C LEU A 206 -1.90 10.49 -27.06
N LEU A 207 -1.48 11.52 -26.34
CA LEU A 207 -0.54 12.51 -26.87
C LEU A 207 0.79 11.83 -27.21
N GLY A 208 1.39 12.15 -28.35
CA GLY A 208 2.65 11.55 -28.80
C GLY A 208 2.45 10.30 -29.65
N TYR A 209 1.21 9.82 -29.78
CA TYR A 209 0.88 8.62 -30.52
C TYR A 209 -0.36 8.83 -31.40
N ASP A 210 -0.34 8.20 -32.57
CA ASP A 210 -1.51 7.99 -33.42
C ASP A 210 -1.93 6.51 -33.38
N GLN A 211 -3.17 6.25 -33.80
CA GLN A 211 -3.68 4.89 -33.91
C GLN A 211 -3.59 4.43 -35.36
N ASP A 212 -2.98 3.26 -35.59
CA ASP A 212 -3.07 2.60 -36.89
C ASP A 212 -4.48 2.03 -37.14
N GLU A 213 -4.71 1.47 -38.33
CA GLU A 213 -5.98 0.82 -38.69
C GLU A 213 -6.41 -0.31 -37.75
N ASN A 214 -5.46 -0.87 -36.99
CA ASN A 214 -5.67 -1.97 -36.06
C ASN A 214 -5.92 -1.47 -34.62
N GLY A 215 -5.76 -0.16 -34.37
CA GLY A 215 -5.84 0.48 -33.06
C GLY A 215 -4.57 0.36 -32.21
N ASN A 216 -3.44 0.01 -32.82
CA ASN A 216 -2.12 0.03 -32.19
C ASN A 216 -1.57 1.45 -32.15
N LEU A 217 -0.70 1.71 -31.18
CA LEU A 217 -0.10 3.03 -30.97
C LEU A 217 1.19 3.14 -31.76
N VAL A 218 1.25 4.13 -32.65
CA VAL A 218 2.42 4.46 -33.47
C VAL A 218 2.89 5.86 -33.08
N ILE A 219 4.20 6.07 -32.92
CA ILE A 219 4.74 7.36 -32.50
C ILE A 219 4.41 8.43 -33.55
N ASN A 220 3.82 9.53 -33.09
CA ASN A 220 3.72 10.76 -33.87
C ASN A 220 4.93 11.63 -33.56
N PRO A 221 5.88 11.84 -34.50
CA PRO A 221 7.14 12.52 -34.20
C PRO A 221 6.98 13.94 -33.65
N HIS A 222 5.97 14.69 -34.13
CA HIS A 222 5.74 16.06 -33.68
C HIS A 222 5.18 16.11 -32.26
N GLU A 223 4.13 15.31 -31.97
CA GLU A 223 3.57 15.24 -30.62
C GLU A 223 4.53 14.59 -29.60
N ALA A 224 5.36 13.64 -30.04
CA ALA A 224 6.31 12.95 -29.19
C ALA A 224 7.35 13.89 -28.59
N LYS A 225 7.78 14.91 -29.34
CA LYS A 225 8.67 15.98 -28.83
C LYS A 225 8.06 16.72 -27.65
N ILE A 226 6.75 17.01 -27.70
CA ILE A 226 6.02 17.66 -26.60
C ILE A 226 6.04 16.76 -25.35
N VAL A 227 5.80 15.46 -25.52
CA VAL A 227 5.89 14.49 -24.43
C VAL A 227 7.31 14.43 -23.85
N GLN A 228 8.35 14.34 -24.69
CA GLN A 228 9.75 14.37 -24.26
C GLN A 228 10.09 15.63 -23.47
N LEU A 229 9.67 16.80 -23.96
CA LEU A 229 9.86 18.08 -23.27
C LEU A 229 9.22 18.06 -21.88
N ILE A 230 7.99 17.56 -21.75
CA ILE A 230 7.28 17.45 -20.46
C ILE A 230 8.10 16.61 -19.46
N PHE A 231 8.56 15.42 -19.87
CA PHE A 231 9.33 14.52 -19.01
C PHE A 231 10.69 15.13 -18.62
N TYR A 232 11.43 15.69 -19.59
CA TYR A 232 12.73 16.29 -19.34
C TYR A 232 12.65 17.54 -18.46
N MET A 233 11.68 18.43 -18.67
CA MET A 233 11.48 19.58 -17.79
C MET A 233 11.19 19.15 -16.34
N TYR A 234 10.36 18.10 -16.16
CA TYR A 234 10.06 17.59 -14.83
C TYR A 234 11.29 16.96 -14.16
N LEU A 235 12.07 16.15 -14.88
CA LEU A 235 13.34 15.58 -14.40
C LEU A 235 14.38 16.67 -14.07
N ASN A 236 14.34 17.81 -14.77
CA ASN A 236 15.18 18.97 -14.48
C ASN A 236 14.68 19.83 -13.29
N GLY A 237 13.57 19.44 -12.64
CA GLY A 237 13.07 20.07 -11.42
C GLY A 237 11.94 21.10 -11.61
N SER A 238 11.42 21.26 -12.84
CA SER A 238 10.24 22.10 -13.07
C SER A 238 8.98 21.49 -12.46
N SER A 239 8.14 22.32 -11.84
CA SER A 239 6.82 21.88 -11.37
C SER A 239 5.84 21.68 -12.52
N ALA A 240 4.81 20.86 -12.32
CA ALA A 240 3.77 20.64 -13.33
C ALA A 240 3.07 21.93 -13.78
N GLN A 241 2.97 22.95 -12.90
CA GLN A 241 2.44 24.26 -13.26
C GLN A 241 3.40 25.02 -14.18
N GLN A 242 4.69 25.09 -13.83
CA GLN A 242 5.69 25.74 -14.68
C GLN A 242 5.76 25.10 -16.07
N ILE A 243 5.66 23.77 -16.16
CA ILE A 243 5.63 23.06 -17.44
C ILE A 243 4.38 23.45 -18.25
N ALA A 244 3.21 23.49 -17.62
CA ALA A 244 1.98 23.92 -18.28
C ALA A 244 2.07 25.36 -18.81
N ASP A 245 2.60 26.28 -18.01
CA ASP A 245 2.78 27.68 -18.40
C ASP A 245 3.74 27.78 -19.60
N SER A 246 4.88 27.08 -19.56
CA SER A 246 5.84 27.06 -20.67
C SER A 246 5.26 26.47 -21.96
N LEU A 247 4.50 25.38 -21.90
CA LEU A 247 3.88 24.82 -23.12
C LEU A 247 2.82 25.74 -23.72
N THR A 248 2.08 26.44 -22.87
CA THR A 248 1.07 27.43 -23.30
C THR A 248 1.76 28.62 -23.97
N GLU A 249 2.86 29.12 -23.41
CA GLU A 249 3.67 30.20 -23.99
C GLU A 249 4.33 29.79 -25.33
N LEU A 250 4.73 28.53 -25.46
CA LEU A 250 5.27 27.97 -26.70
C LEU A 250 4.20 27.67 -27.76
N GLY A 251 2.92 27.92 -27.50
CA GLY A 251 1.82 27.67 -28.45
C GLY A 251 1.57 26.19 -28.73
N CYS A 252 2.06 25.28 -27.87
CA CYS A 252 1.85 23.84 -28.04
C CYS A 252 0.39 23.49 -27.77
N ARG A 253 -0.24 22.70 -28.64
CA ARG A 253 -1.63 22.23 -28.44
C ARG A 253 -1.69 20.89 -27.73
N THR A 254 -2.74 20.70 -26.94
CA THR A 254 -3.06 19.39 -26.35
C THR A 254 -3.61 18.43 -27.42
N LYS A 255 -3.68 17.11 -27.14
CA LYS A 255 -4.28 16.11 -28.06
C LYS A 255 -5.76 16.41 -28.42
N LYS A 256 -6.45 17.21 -27.60
CA LYS A 256 -7.83 17.68 -27.83
C LYS A 256 -7.89 19.06 -28.52
N ASN A 257 -6.77 19.57 -29.01
CA ASN A 257 -6.63 20.89 -29.63
C ASN A 257 -6.98 22.09 -28.72
N ASN A 258 -6.82 21.95 -27.40
CA ASN A 258 -6.85 23.11 -26.50
C ASN A 258 -5.51 23.84 -26.53
N ASP A 259 -5.55 25.18 -26.49
CA ASP A 259 -4.37 26.06 -26.49
C ASP A 259 -3.82 26.35 -25.08
N VAL A 260 -4.57 26.02 -24.01
CA VAL A 260 -4.16 26.25 -22.62
C VAL A 260 -3.88 24.92 -21.92
N TRP A 261 -2.71 24.83 -21.29
CA TRP A 261 -2.31 23.68 -20.48
C TRP A 261 -2.65 23.89 -19.01
N SER A 262 -2.93 22.79 -18.31
CA SER A 262 -3.15 22.77 -16.87
C SER A 262 -2.19 21.80 -16.20
N SER A 263 -1.81 22.09 -14.96
CA SER A 263 -0.94 21.22 -14.15
C SER A 263 -1.52 19.80 -13.96
N SER A 264 -2.85 19.65 -13.93
CA SER A 264 -3.52 18.35 -13.86
C SER A 264 -3.32 17.52 -15.12
N THR A 265 -3.39 18.13 -16.31
CA THR A 265 -3.11 17.47 -17.59
C THR A 265 -1.65 17.01 -17.65
N ILE A 266 -0.71 17.85 -17.22
CA ILE A 266 0.71 17.49 -17.16
C ILE A 266 0.94 16.28 -16.24
N LEU A 267 0.35 16.27 -15.04
CA LEU A 267 0.46 15.13 -14.13
C LEU A 267 -0.14 13.85 -14.73
N GLN A 268 -1.27 13.94 -15.44
CA GLN A 268 -1.85 12.77 -16.12
C GLN A 268 -0.93 12.20 -17.19
N ILE A 269 -0.24 13.06 -17.95
CA ILE A 269 0.75 12.63 -18.96
C ILE A 269 1.94 11.97 -18.27
N LEU A 270 2.53 12.63 -17.28
CA LEU A 270 3.69 12.11 -16.55
C LEU A 270 3.39 10.75 -15.87
N GLN A 271 2.16 10.50 -15.42
CA GLN A 271 1.75 9.27 -14.75
C GLN A 271 1.30 8.14 -15.69
N ASN A 272 1.17 8.39 -16.99
CA ASN A 272 0.66 7.40 -17.93
C ASN A 272 1.78 6.50 -18.43
N GLU A 273 1.77 5.23 -18.01
CA GLU A 273 2.78 4.21 -18.35
C GLU A 273 2.88 3.93 -19.85
N ARG A 274 1.88 4.35 -20.63
CA ARG A 274 1.91 4.19 -22.08
C ARG A 274 3.06 4.97 -22.73
N HIS A 275 3.53 6.07 -22.13
CA HIS A 275 4.67 6.80 -22.68
C HIS A 275 6.01 6.05 -22.56
N CYS A 276 6.10 5.02 -21.69
CA CYS A 276 7.25 4.10 -21.63
C CYS A 276 6.99 2.76 -22.34
N GLY A 277 5.92 2.68 -23.15
CA GLY A 277 5.59 1.50 -23.94
C GLY A 277 4.74 0.45 -23.22
N ASP A 278 4.43 0.64 -21.95
CA ASP A 278 3.67 -0.33 -21.15
C ASP A 278 2.15 -0.05 -21.22
N VAL A 279 1.32 -1.05 -20.90
CA VAL A 279 -0.14 -0.88 -20.78
C VAL A 279 -0.63 -1.56 -19.52
N LEU A 280 -1.31 -0.82 -18.64
CA LEU A 280 -2.01 -1.37 -17.48
C LEU A 280 -3.53 -1.32 -17.68
N ALA A 281 -4.16 -2.48 -17.70
CA ALA A 281 -5.60 -2.64 -17.85
C ALA A 281 -6.34 -2.67 -16.51
N ARG A 282 -7.66 -2.42 -16.58
CA ARG A 282 -8.59 -2.44 -15.44
C ARG A 282 -8.18 -1.52 -14.28
N LYS A 283 -7.65 -0.33 -14.59
CA LYS A 283 -7.32 0.73 -13.61
C LYS A 283 -8.52 1.23 -12.81
N THR A 284 -9.71 1.08 -13.39
CA THR A 284 -10.97 1.40 -12.76
C THR A 284 -11.96 0.25 -12.96
N TRP A 285 -12.96 0.22 -12.09
CA TRP A 285 -14.05 -0.74 -12.17
C TRP A 285 -15.32 -0.10 -11.59
N THR A 286 -16.47 -0.62 -11.98
CA THR A 286 -17.77 -0.15 -11.47
C THR A 286 -18.24 -1.12 -10.40
N PRO A 287 -18.26 -0.73 -9.11
CA PRO A 287 -18.67 -1.60 -8.02
C PRO A 287 -20.15 -1.90 -8.03
N ASN A 288 -20.95 -0.86 -8.31
CA ASN A 288 -22.39 -0.94 -8.32
C ASN A 288 -22.88 -0.68 -9.75
N TYR A 289 -23.54 -1.68 -10.32
CA TYR A 289 -24.11 -1.57 -11.66
C TYR A 289 -25.30 -0.60 -11.71
N LEU A 290 -25.87 -0.19 -10.58
CA LEU A 290 -27.02 0.71 -10.49
C LEU A 290 -26.62 2.19 -10.61
N ASP A 291 -25.53 2.58 -9.95
CA ASP A 291 -25.07 3.96 -9.99
C ASP A 291 -24.15 4.24 -11.20
N HIS A 292 -23.64 3.17 -11.83
CA HIS A 292 -22.65 3.21 -12.90
C HIS A 292 -21.41 4.06 -12.56
N LYS A 293 -21.13 4.27 -11.27
CA LYS A 293 -20.02 5.11 -10.80
C LYS A 293 -18.76 4.27 -10.78
N SER A 294 -17.89 4.52 -11.75
CA SER A 294 -16.56 3.94 -11.80
C SER A 294 -15.71 4.42 -10.61
N ARG A 295 -15.03 3.49 -9.94
CA ARG A 295 -14.04 3.74 -8.89
C ARG A 295 -12.66 3.26 -9.34
N LYS A 296 -11.61 3.79 -8.72
CA LYS A 296 -10.24 3.29 -8.92
C LYS A 296 -10.16 1.85 -8.41
N ASN A 297 -9.52 0.98 -9.18
CA ASN A 297 -9.24 -0.39 -8.77
C ASN A 297 -8.02 -0.38 -7.84
N ASN A 298 -8.23 -0.71 -6.57
CA ASN A 298 -7.17 -0.83 -5.57
C ASN A 298 -6.99 -2.32 -5.20
N GLN A 299 -6.77 -3.16 -6.21
CA GLN A 299 -6.77 -4.63 -6.10
C GLN A 299 -8.14 -5.22 -5.73
N ASP A 300 -9.23 -4.54 -6.09
CA ASP A 300 -10.59 -5.08 -5.99
C ASP A 300 -10.86 -6.15 -7.08
N ARG A 301 -10.16 -6.01 -8.21
CA ARG A 301 -10.24 -6.90 -9.36
C ARG A 301 -8.85 -7.11 -9.95
N ASN A 302 -8.64 -8.24 -10.63
CA ASN A 302 -7.38 -8.51 -11.32
C ASN A 302 -7.02 -7.39 -12.29
N GLN A 303 -5.78 -6.92 -12.24
CA GLN A 303 -5.22 -6.01 -13.21
C GLN A 303 -4.20 -6.75 -14.07
N TYR A 304 -4.10 -6.36 -15.32
CA TYR A 304 -3.22 -7.00 -16.30
C TYR A 304 -2.29 -5.94 -16.86
N ARG A 305 -0.98 -6.17 -16.79
CA ARG A 305 0.03 -5.31 -17.39
C ARG A 305 0.74 -6.06 -18.52
N LYS A 306 0.88 -5.39 -19.66
CA LYS A 306 1.82 -5.81 -20.72
C LYS A 306 2.97 -4.83 -20.79
N VAL A 307 4.16 -5.37 -20.59
CA VAL A 307 5.43 -4.64 -20.66
C VAL A 307 5.86 -4.57 -22.13
N GLY A 308 6.30 -3.40 -22.61
CA GLY A 308 6.74 -3.23 -24.00
C GLY A 308 5.65 -3.52 -25.03
N HIS A 309 4.40 -3.13 -24.74
CA HIS A 309 3.27 -3.27 -25.65
C HIS A 309 3.46 -2.51 -26.97
N HIS A 310 4.12 -1.36 -26.95
CA HIS A 310 4.36 -0.49 -28.10
C HIS A 310 5.67 0.28 -27.93
N GLU A 311 6.13 0.95 -29.00
CA GLU A 311 7.35 1.74 -28.97
C GLU A 311 7.25 2.88 -27.95
N ALA A 312 8.28 3.02 -27.12
CA ALA A 312 8.31 3.98 -26.03
C ALA A 312 8.83 5.36 -26.50
N ILE A 313 8.18 6.44 -26.08
CA ILE A 313 8.69 7.80 -26.29
C ILE A 313 9.77 8.14 -25.25
N ILE A 314 9.61 7.63 -24.02
CA ILE A 314 10.48 7.85 -22.87
C ILE A 314 11.06 6.52 -22.41
N SER A 315 12.32 6.52 -22.00
CA SER A 315 12.94 5.34 -21.41
C SER A 315 12.17 4.88 -20.16
N ARG A 316 12.12 3.57 -19.92
CA ARG A 316 11.44 3.04 -18.72
C ARG A 316 12.03 3.63 -17.44
N ASP A 317 13.34 3.81 -17.41
CA ASP A 317 14.05 4.33 -16.24
C ASP A 317 13.70 5.78 -15.95
N ASP A 318 13.64 6.63 -16.98
CA ASP A 318 13.18 8.02 -16.84
C ASP A 318 11.70 8.08 -16.40
N PHE A 319 10.85 7.19 -16.90
CA PHE A 319 9.46 7.11 -16.46
C PHE A 319 9.35 6.73 -14.98
N ILE A 320 10.07 5.69 -14.54
CA ILE A 320 10.10 5.27 -13.14
C ILE A 320 10.66 6.39 -12.27
N ALA A 321 11.69 7.10 -12.75
CA ALA A 321 12.27 8.24 -12.06
C ALA A 321 11.23 9.35 -11.82
N VAL A 322 10.47 9.71 -12.85
CA VAL A 322 9.36 10.66 -12.75
C VAL A 322 8.31 10.19 -11.75
N GLN A 323 7.92 8.90 -11.73
CA GLN A 323 6.95 8.39 -10.75
C GLN A 323 7.46 8.53 -9.30
N LYS A 324 8.75 8.23 -9.07
CA LYS A 324 9.41 8.41 -7.77
C LYS A 324 9.42 9.90 -7.37
N LEU A 325 9.73 10.81 -8.29
CA LEU A 325 9.70 12.26 -8.06
C LEU A 325 8.28 12.77 -7.74
N ILE A 326 7.25 12.36 -8.48
CA ILE A 326 5.85 12.73 -8.22
C ILE A 326 5.41 12.27 -6.83
N THR A 327 5.83 11.07 -6.42
CA THR A 327 5.52 10.55 -5.09
C THR A 327 6.19 11.37 -3.99
N ASN A 328 7.45 11.74 -4.18
CA ASN A 328 8.22 12.55 -3.23
C ASN A 328 7.78 14.02 -3.18
N ALA A 329 7.26 14.57 -4.29
CA ALA A 329 6.74 15.93 -4.35
C ALA A 329 5.60 16.17 -3.34
N LYS A 330 4.83 15.12 -2.99
CA LYS A 330 3.79 15.18 -1.96
C LYS A 330 4.33 15.56 -0.57
N TYR A 331 5.60 15.31 -0.32
CA TYR A 331 6.28 15.59 0.94
C TYR A 331 7.16 16.85 0.88
N GLY A 332 7.03 17.63 -0.21
CA GLY A 332 7.73 18.90 -0.39
C GLY A 332 9.21 18.75 -0.77
N ASN A 333 9.63 17.59 -1.28
CA ASN A 333 10.94 17.44 -1.91
C ASN A 333 10.80 17.51 -3.44
N LYS A 334 11.62 18.34 -4.08
CA LYS A 334 11.69 18.53 -5.55
C LYS A 334 13.03 18.09 -6.15
N GLU A 335 13.96 17.63 -5.31
CA GLU A 335 15.28 17.20 -5.73
C GLU A 335 15.27 15.77 -6.30
N ILE A 336 16.36 15.44 -7.00
CA ILE A 336 16.61 14.20 -7.73
C ILE A 336 16.34 12.96 -6.86
N LEU A 337 16.10 11.83 -7.52
CA LEU A 337 15.80 10.53 -6.95
C LEU A 337 16.51 10.25 -5.61
N PRO A 338 15.76 9.73 -4.61
CA PRO A 338 16.32 9.42 -3.32
C PRO A 338 17.29 8.23 -3.45
N GLU A 339 18.39 8.28 -2.71
CA GLU A 339 19.45 7.26 -2.71
C GLU A 339 19.87 6.99 -1.28
N LEU A 340 19.93 5.71 -0.89
CA LEU A 340 20.46 5.34 0.41
C LEU A 340 21.97 5.55 0.41
N HIS A 341 22.44 6.38 1.34
CA HIS A 341 23.86 6.62 1.53
C HIS A 341 24.31 6.04 2.87
N VAL A 342 25.41 5.29 2.85
CA VAL A 342 25.95 4.58 4.01
C VAL A 342 27.35 5.12 4.30
N ILE A 343 27.61 5.40 5.57
CA ILE A 343 28.95 5.78 6.04
C ILE A 343 29.83 4.53 6.04
N GLN A 344 30.97 4.62 5.36
CA GLN A 344 31.85 3.48 5.13
C GLN A 344 32.80 3.23 6.31
N GLU A 345 33.29 4.31 6.93
CA GLU A 345 34.41 4.26 7.87
C GLU A 345 34.21 5.23 9.04
N GLY A 346 34.94 5.01 10.12
CA GLY A 346 34.86 5.79 11.36
C GLY A 346 33.85 5.23 12.36
N SER A 347 33.64 5.97 13.46
CA SER A 347 32.71 5.60 14.55
C SER A 347 31.25 5.50 14.10
N LEU A 348 30.90 6.13 12.97
CA LEU A 348 29.58 6.07 12.35
C LEU A 348 29.51 5.07 11.18
N SER A 349 30.46 4.16 11.03
CA SER A 349 30.41 3.11 9.99
C SER A 349 29.10 2.30 10.11
N GLY A 350 28.46 2.01 8.97
CA GLY A 350 27.18 1.31 8.92
C GLY A 350 25.94 2.17 9.21
N PHE A 351 26.11 3.44 9.60
CA PHE A 351 25.00 4.40 9.68
C PHE A 351 24.55 4.87 8.30
N ILE A 352 23.25 5.13 8.18
CA ILE A 352 22.58 5.52 6.93
C ILE A 352 22.04 6.94 7.05
N SER A 353 22.39 7.79 6.10
CA SER A 353 21.86 9.15 5.98
C SER A 353 20.40 9.13 5.56
N ILE A 354 19.54 9.76 6.38
CA ILE A 354 18.09 9.79 6.17
C ILE A 354 17.60 11.20 5.85
N ASN A 355 16.69 11.27 4.87
CA ASN A 355 15.91 12.47 4.60
C ASN A 355 14.45 12.21 5.02
N PRO A 356 13.92 12.91 6.04
CA PRO A 356 12.56 12.71 6.53
C PRO A 356 11.44 12.93 5.47
N ARG A 357 11.78 13.57 4.34
CA ARG A 357 10.87 13.84 3.21
C ARG A 357 10.98 12.84 2.07
N TRP A 358 11.86 11.84 2.17
CA TRP A 358 11.95 10.78 1.19
C TRP A 358 10.99 9.65 1.50
N SER A 359 10.30 9.21 0.45
CA SER A 359 9.54 7.97 0.43
C SER A 359 10.16 7.02 -0.59
N GLY A 360 9.87 5.72 -0.47
CA GLY A 360 10.24 4.73 -1.49
C GLY A 360 11.18 3.63 -1.03
N PHE A 361 11.78 3.74 0.16
CA PHE A 361 12.56 2.67 0.77
C PHE A 361 11.78 1.98 1.89
N LYS A 362 11.86 0.66 1.92
CA LYS A 362 11.30 -0.20 2.97
C LYS A 362 12.34 -0.49 4.04
N ALA A 363 11.89 -0.98 5.20
CA ALA A 363 12.80 -1.31 6.31
C ALA A 363 13.96 -2.22 5.88
N ARG A 364 13.68 -3.23 5.03
CA ARG A 364 14.70 -4.15 4.50
C ARG A 364 15.87 -3.42 3.81
N ASP A 365 15.57 -2.36 3.05
CA ASP A 365 16.56 -1.69 2.22
C ASP A 365 17.58 -0.96 3.12
N TYR A 366 17.14 -0.45 4.28
CA TYR A 366 18.01 0.09 5.31
C TYR A 366 18.86 -0.99 5.98
N PHE A 367 18.29 -2.16 6.31
CA PHE A 367 19.07 -3.25 6.89
C PHE A 367 20.16 -3.75 5.93
N GLU A 368 19.84 -3.94 4.65
CA GLU A 368 20.79 -4.34 3.61
C GLU A 368 21.89 -3.30 3.41
N ALA A 369 21.54 -2.00 3.39
CA ALA A 369 22.49 -0.92 3.22
C ALA A 369 23.49 -0.83 4.38
N SER A 370 23.02 -0.94 5.62
CA SER A 370 23.91 -0.94 6.79
C SER A 370 24.87 -2.15 6.77
N GLN A 371 24.37 -3.34 6.43
CA GLN A 371 25.15 -4.59 6.42
C GLN A 371 26.24 -4.63 5.35
N SER A 372 26.15 -3.85 4.27
CA SER A 372 27.12 -3.93 3.18
C SER A 372 28.52 -3.40 3.53
N VAL A 373 28.60 -2.62 4.60
CA VAL A 373 29.84 -1.98 5.07
C VAL A 373 30.38 -2.68 6.33
N LEU A 374 29.48 -3.26 7.12
CA LEU A 374 29.85 -3.94 8.34
C LEU A 374 30.67 -5.19 8.00
N LYS A 375 31.90 -5.23 8.49
CA LYS A 375 32.70 -6.46 8.47
C LYS A 375 31.96 -7.50 9.31
N PRO A 376 32.02 -8.79 8.93
CA PRO A 376 31.56 -9.87 9.81
C PRO A 376 32.50 -9.93 11.02
N GLU A 377 32.31 -9.06 12.00
CA GLU A 377 32.92 -9.19 13.30
C GLU A 377 32.10 -10.20 14.10
N ASN A 378 32.82 -11.15 14.70
CA ASN A 378 32.28 -12.24 15.49
C ASN A 378 31.20 -11.74 16.44
N MET A 379 30.02 -12.35 16.38
CA MET A 379 29.06 -12.34 17.48
C MET A 379 29.66 -13.06 18.68
N ASN A 380 30.69 -12.49 19.29
CA ASN A 380 31.03 -12.85 20.64
C ASN A 380 30.09 -12.04 21.53
N ALA A 381 29.17 -12.77 22.17
CA ALA A 381 28.51 -12.37 23.40
C ALA A 381 29.54 -11.70 24.33
N PRO A 382 29.13 -10.75 25.19
CA PRO A 382 30.04 -9.94 25.98
C PRO A 382 31.13 -10.81 26.60
N ASP A 383 32.38 -10.43 26.33
CA ASP A 383 33.56 -11.01 26.98
C ASP A 383 33.26 -11.12 28.46
N THR A 384 33.45 -12.32 29.03
CA THR A 384 33.40 -12.55 30.48
C THR A 384 34.22 -11.47 31.17
N VAL A 385 33.55 -10.56 31.86
CA VAL A 385 34.20 -9.47 32.58
C VAL A 385 34.99 -10.09 33.73
N THR A 386 36.32 -10.15 33.59
CA THR A 386 37.21 -10.55 34.67
C THR A 386 37.54 -9.31 35.50
N ALA A 387 36.93 -9.20 36.68
CA ALA A 387 37.34 -8.21 37.67
C ALA A 387 38.76 -8.55 38.16
N SER A 388 39.68 -7.59 38.07
CA SER A 388 41.05 -7.73 38.59
C SER A 388 41.02 -7.91 40.11
N ALA A 389 41.92 -8.72 40.66
CA ALA A 389 42.03 -8.89 42.12
C ALA A 389 42.23 -7.52 42.81
N GLY A 390 41.33 -7.18 43.73
CA GLY A 390 41.32 -5.88 44.43
C GLY A 390 40.42 -4.79 43.80
N SER A 391 39.80 -5.05 42.64
CA SER A 391 38.76 -4.17 42.07
C SER A 391 37.37 -4.51 42.60
N PHE A 392 36.49 -3.50 42.68
CA PHE A 392 35.11 -3.69 43.11
C PHE A 392 34.30 -4.36 41.98
N ASP A 393 33.68 -5.50 42.28
CA ASP A 393 32.87 -6.25 41.33
C ASP A 393 31.46 -5.65 41.23
N LEU A 394 31.12 -5.13 40.04
CA LEU A 394 29.85 -4.46 39.78
C LEU A 394 28.85 -5.33 39.01
N ARG A 395 29.04 -6.66 38.98
CA ARG A 395 28.18 -7.58 38.20
C ARG A 395 26.72 -7.62 38.64
N ASP A 396 26.40 -7.26 39.87
CA ASP A 396 25.02 -7.19 40.36
C ASP A 396 24.51 -5.75 40.51
N TYR A 397 25.28 -4.76 40.02
CA TYR A 397 24.90 -3.36 40.06
C TYR A 397 24.22 -2.94 38.76
N GLU A 398 23.19 -2.12 38.89
CA GLU A 398 22.47 -1.52 37.78
C GLU A 398 22.75 -0.02 37.70
N VAL A 399 22.94 0.49 36.48
CA VAL A 399 22.93 1.93 36.21
C VAL A 399 21.48 2.35 35.94
N ALA A 400 20.88 3.06 36.89
CA ALA A 400 19.48 3.48 36.82
C ALA A 400 19.18 4.26 35.52
N ARG A 401 18.08 3.89 34.86
CA ARG A 401 17.67 4.49 33.59
C ARG A 401 17.37 5.97 33.74
N GLY A 402 17.89 6.77 32.81
CA GLY A 402 17.73 8.22 32.84
C GLY A 402 16.26 8.66 32.80
N GLN A 403 15.40 7.88 32.17
CA GLN A 403 13.98 8.13 31.91
C GLN A 403 13.12 8.11 33.19
N PHE A 404 13.67 7.64 34.31
CA PHE A 404 13.01 7.70 35.62
C PHE A 404 13.27 9.01 36.38
N PHE A 405 14.17 9.86 35.88
CA PHE A 405 14.56 11.10 36.53
C PHE A 405 14.03 12.33 35.79
N SER A 406 14.13 13.50 36.44
CA SER A 406 13.79 14.79 35.83
C SER A 406 14.52 15.00 34.51
N SER A 407 13.77 15.39 33.49
CA SER A 407 14.32 15.67 32.15
C SER A 407 14.83 17.10 31.97
N VAL A 408 14.83 17.92 33.03
CA VAL A 408 15.34 19.30 32.96
C VAL A 408 16.83 19.28 32.58
N GLY A 409 17.20 20.03 31.54
CA GLY A 409 18.58 20.12 31.06
C GLY A 409 19.09 18.91 30.29
N ARG A 410 18.26 17.89 30.05
CA ARG A 410 18.64 16.68 29.29
C ARG A 410 18.30 16.84 27.81
N ILE A 411 19.19 16.37 26.94
CA ILE A 411 18.97 16.33 25.49
C ILE A 411 17.89 15.28 25.20
N SER A 412 16.92 15.63 24.35
CA SER A 412 15.90 14.66 23.95
C SER A 412 15.36 14.92 22.56
N VAL A 413 14.90 13.83 21.94
CA VAL A 413 14.16 13.83 20.68
C VAL A 413 12.82 13.12 20.92
N SER A 414 11.77 13.61 20.28
CA SER A 414 10.44 13.03 20.34
C SER A 414 9.94 12.70 18.94
N PHE A 415 9.32 11.53 18.81
CA PHE A 415 8.74 11.00 17.59
C PHE A 415 7.23 10.81 17.77
N SER A 416 6.49 11.28 16.78
CA SER A 416 5.13 10.84 16.48
C SER A 416 5.14 10.22 15.09
N TYR A 417 4.06 9.57 14.68
CA TYR A 417 3.99 8.93 13.36
C TYR A 417 4.19 9.89 12.16
N LYS A 418 4.11 11.21 12.38
CA LYS A 418 4.23 12.23 11.31
C LYS A 418 5.33 13.27 11.54
N GLN A 419 5.89 13.36 12.74
CA GLN A 419 6.74 14.48 13.12
C GLN A 419 7.83 14.07 14.11
N ILE A 420 9.01 14.67 13.93
CA ILE A 420 10.18 14.59 14.82
C ILE A 420 10.36 15.96 15.48
N SER A 421 10.72 15.99 16.76
CA SER A 421 10.92 17.23 17.50
C SER A 421 12.04 17.09 18.52
N PHE A 422 13.08 17.91 18.36
CA PHE A 422 14.17 18.04 19.33
C PHE A 422 13.81 19.08 20.39
N ASN A 423 14.29 18.88 21.61
CA ASN A 423 14.11 19.88 22.65
C ASN A 423 15.16 21.01 22.55
N LYS A 424 15.00 22.06 23.37
CA LYS A 424 15.91 23.21 23.37
C LYS A 424 17.34 22.83 23.74
N ASP A 425 17.52 21.87 24.65
CA ASP A 425 18.86 21.46 25.10
C ASP A 425 19.66 20.75 24.01
N ALA A 426 19.01 19.99 23.11
CA ALA A 426 19.64 19.47 21.90
C ALA A 426 20.18 20.61 21.01
N ILE A 427 19.38 21.66 20.78
CA ILE A 427 19.79 22.79 19.94
C ILE A 427 20.92 23.59 20.58
N ARG A 428 20.91 23.76 21.90
CA ARG A 428 21.97 24.45 22.65
C ARG A 428 23.33 23.78 22.54
N LYS A 429 23.38 22.46 22.30
CA LYS A 429 24.65 21.75 22.07
C LYS A 429 25.32 22.10 20.74
N PHE A 430 24.57 22.64 19.79
CA PHE A 430 25.12 23.14 18.53
C PHE A 430 24.70 24.60 18.30
N PRO A 431 25.33 25.55 19.01
CA PRO A 431 25.03 26.95 18.80
C PRO A 431 25.28 27.33 17.34
N ASN A 432 24.37 28.10 16.74
CA ASN A 432 24.43 28.59 15.37
C ASN A 432 24.33 27.52 14.25
N ILE A 433 24.03 26.26 14.57
CA ILE A 433 23.80 25.22 13.56
C ILE A 433 22.32 25.15 13.16
N LYS A 434 22.04 25.55 11.92
CA LYS A 434 20.69 25.54 11.33
C LYS A 434 20.33 24.19 10.68
N PHE A 435 21.32 23.50 10.13
CA PHE A 435 21.15 22.26 9.38
C PHE A 435 21.96 21.15 10.02
N VAL A 436 21.34 19.99 10.14
CA VAL A 436 21.97 18.77 10.63
C VAL A 436 21.71 17.64 9.64
N GLU A 437 22.59 16.66 9.65
CA GLU A 437 22.34 15.37 9.04
C GLU A 437 21.80 14.41 10.11
N MET A 438 20.80 13.63 9.72
CA MET A 438 20.22 12.58 10.55
C MET A 438 20.69 11.23 10.02
N LEU A 439 21.21 10.40 10.92
CA LEU A 439 21.84 9.12 10.59
C LEU A 439 21.20 8.01 11.43
N ILE A 440 20.84 6.89 10.83
CA ILE A 440 20.30 5.73 11.57
C ILE A 440 21.18 4.50 11.41
N HIS A 441 21.33 3.74 12.48
CA HIS A 441 21.88 2.40 12.43
C HIS A 441 20.77 1.39 12.77
N PRO A 442 20.18 0.70 11.78
CA PRO A 442 18.95 -0.08 11.99
C PRO A 442 19.14 -1.30 12.90
N ARG A 443 20.34 -1.90 12.94
CA ARG A 443 20.62 -3.09 13.77
C ARG A 443 20.91 -2.75 15.23
N SER A 444 21.88 -1.87 15.48
CA SER A 444 22.18 -1.31 16.81
C SER A 444 21.10 -0.36 17.35
N LYS A 445 20.09 -0.02 16.53
CA LYS A 445 18.99 0.89 16.85
C LYS A 445 19.45 2.24 17.41
N LEU A 446 20.45 2.82 16.76
CA LEU A 446 20.96 4.13 17.12
C LEU A 446 20.49 5.18 16.10
N LEU A 447 20.23 6.38 16.62
CA LEU A 447 20.08 7.60 15.82
C LEU A 447 21.22 8.55 16.17
N ALA A 448 21.97 8.97 15.16
CA ALA A 448 23.03 9.96 15.28
C ALA A 448 22.64 11.27 14.59
N ILE A 449 22.98 12.40 15.20
CA ILE A 449 22.76 13.75 14.66
C ILE A 449 24.10 14.48 14.63
N ARG A 450 24.52 14.94 13.45
CA ARG A 450 25.75 15.72 13.27
C ARG A 450 25.48 17.02 12.49
N PRO A 451 26.25 18.09 12.70
CA PRO A 451 26.15 19.31 11.91
C PRO A 451 26.43 19.06 10.43
N CYS A 452 25.76 19.80 9.54
CA CYS A 452 26.05 19.75 8.10
C CYS A 452 25.93 21.13 7.44
N SER A 453 26.43 21.25 6.21
CA SER A 453 26.34 22.48 5.43
C SER A 453 24.95 22.63 4.77
N SER A 454 24.68 23.80 4.20
CA SER A 454 23.49 24.02 3.36
C SER A 454 23.55 23.28 2.03
N GLU A 455 24.71 22.77 1.61
CA GLU A 455 24.90 22.09 0.33
C GLU A 455 24.71 20.57 0.45
N THR A 456 24.71 20.02 1.67
CA THR A 456 24.47 18.60 1.91
C THR A 456 23.10 18.15 1.40
N LYS A 457 23.06 17.08 0.59
CA LYS A 457 21.83 16.52 -0.04
C LYS A 457 20.74 16.18 0.99
N ASN A 458 21.13 15.53 2.10
CA ASN A 458 20.21 15.08 3.15
C ASN A 458 20.10 16.04 4.34
N LYS A 459 20.37 17.33 4.13
CA LYS A 459 20.27 18.34 5.19
C LYS A 459 18.86 18.40 5.77
N VAL A 460 18.77 18.49 7.09
CA VAL A 460 17.53 18.69 7.83
C VAL A 460 17.61 20.00 8.60
N GLN A 461 16.70 20.93 8.30
CA GLN A 461 16.58 22.15 9.09
C GLN A 461 15.85 21.85 10.40
N TRP A 462 16.61 21.66 11.48
CA TRP A 462 16.09 21.32 12.81
C TRP A 462 15.91 22.52 13.74
N SER A 463 16.38 23.71 13.35
CA SER A 463 16.28 24.94 14.14
C SER A 463 15.89 26.15 13.29
N ARG A 464 15.35 27.18 13.93
CA ARG A 464 15.08 28.50 13.35
C ARG A 464 15.36 29.59 14.38
N LEU A 465 15.64 30.80 13.92
CA LEU A 465 15.77 31.95 14.80
C LEU A 465 14.39 32.52 15.15
N LYS A 466 14.19 32.82 16.42
CA LYS A 466 13.07 33.63 16.92
C LYS A 466 13.66 34.63 17.90
N ASP A 467 13.47 35.92 17.65
CA ASP A 467 14.00 37.02 18.47
C ASP A 467 15.52 36.90 18.68
N GLY A 468 16.25 36.53 17.61
CA GLY A 468 17.71 36.32 17.64
C GLY A 468 18.18 35.02 18.30
N GLN A 469 17.29 34.25 18.93
CA GLN A 469 17.64 33.01 19.63
C GLN A 469 17.27 31.76 18.80
N PRO A 470 18.12 30.73 18.76
CA PRO A 470 17.81 29.47 18.08
C PRO A 470 16.76 28.69 18.86
N ILE A 471 15.63 28.40 18.22
CA ILE A 471 14.58 27.54 18.75
C ILE A 471 14.44 26.26 17.92
N PRO A 472 14.04 25.14 18.52
CA PRO A 472 13.75 23.92 17.78
C PRO A 472 12.67 24.15 16.71
N LYS A 473 12.88 23.58 15.53
CA LYS A 473 11.92 23.55 14.44
C LYS A 473 11.41 22.11 14.29
N PRO A 474 10.09 21.87 14.42
CA PRO A 474 9.50 20.59 14.08
C PRO A 474 9.86 20.11 12.68
N ILE A 475 10.19 18.82 12.55
CA ILE A 475 10.54 18.20 11.28
C ILE A 475 9.38 17.28 10.88
N SER A 476 8.74 17.57 9.75
CA SER A 476 7.77 16.65 9.16
C SER A 476 8.50 15.43 8.63
N GLY A 477 8.05 14.24 9.03
CA GLY A 477 8.61 12.96 8.62
C GLY A 477 7.57 12.02 8.04
N ALA A 478 6.44 12.54 7.53
CA ALA A 478 5.33 11.72 7.03
C ALA A 478 5.71 10.75 5.90
N ALA A 479 6.87 10.96 5.24
CA ALA A 479 7.40 10.09 4.21
C ALA A 479 8.18 8.91 4.79
N PHE A 480 9.06 9.18 5.76
CA PHE A 480 10.04 8.22 6.28
C PHE A 480 9.65 7.58 7.63
N LEU A 481 8.91 8.29 8.49
CA LEU A 481 8.56 7.80 9.83
C LEU A 481 7.76 6.50 9.84
N PRO A 482 6.87 6.20 8.88
CA PRO A 482 6.28 4.86 8.77
C PRO A 482 7.34 3.76 8.71
N THR A 483 8.38 3.94 7.88
CA THR A 483 9.49 2.98 7.76
C THR A 483 10.33 2.94 9.03
N LEU A 484 10.58 4.09 9.69
CA LEU A 484 11.30 4.13 10.96
C LEU A 484 10.58 3.35 12.07
N TYR A 485 9.25 3.50 12.15
CA TYR A 485 8.42 2.76 13.10
C TYR A 485 8.44 1.26 12.82
N GLU A 486 8.49 0.85 11.55
CA GLU A 486 8.68 -0.55 11.16
C GLU A 486 10.06 -1.08 11.58
N ILE A 487 11.15 -0.33 11.30
CA ILE A 487 12.53 -0.70 11.67
C ILE A 487 12.65 -0.95 13.18
N PHE A 488 12.08 -0.06 14.00
CA PHE A 488 12.15 -0.17 15.46
C PHE A 488 10.96 -0.89 16.10
N LYS A 489 10.04 -1.44 15.30
CA LYS A 489 8.85 -2.17 15.76
C LYS A 489 7.98 -1.36 16.73
N TRP A 490 7.86 -0.06 16.49
CA TRP A 490 7.05 0.85 17.29
C TRP A 490 5.58 0.86 16.85
N ASP A 491 4.65 0.94 17.81
CA ASP A 491 3.23 1.17 17.54
C ASP A 491 2.99 2.58 16.99
N LYS A 492 2.35 2.68 15.81
CA LYS A 492 1.97 3.90 15.11
C LYS A 492 1.05 4.85 15.89
N LYS A 493 0.34 4.36 16.92
CA LYS A 493 -0.54 5.16 17.78
C LYS A 493 0.22 5.88 18.88
N CYS A 494 1.38 5.37 19.29
CA CYS A 494 2.14 5.89 20.40
C CYS A 494 3.08 7.02 19.97
N LYS A 495 3.53 7.81 20.95
CA LYS A 495 4.64 8.75 20.78
C LYS A 495 5.83 8.30 21.61
N TYR A 496 7.03 8.44 21.07
CA TYR A 496 8.26 7.97 21.71
C TYR A 496 9.15 9.17 22.00
N ARG A 497 9.61 9.31 23.24
CA ARG A 497 10.66 10.28 23.62
C ARG A 497 11.91 9.52 24.02
N ILE A 498 13.05 9.96 23.49
CA ILE A 498 14.34 9.33 23.71
C ILE A 498 15.30 10.38 24.25
N LEU A 499 16.04 10.01 25.29
CA LEU A 499 17.11 10.84 25.83
C LEU A 499 18.37 10.65 25.00
N GLY A 500 19.11 11.73 24.77
CA GLY A 500 20.33 11.72 23.97
C GLY A 500 21.58 12.00 24.80
N VAL A 501 22.70 11.50 24.30
CA VAL A 501 24.05 11.79 24.82
C VAL A 501 24.80 12.61 23.79
N ALA A 502 25.48 13.65 24.25
CA ALA A 502 26.37 14.45 23.41
C ALA A 502 27.80 13.93 23.53
N HIS A 503 28.41 13.61 22.39
CA HIS A 503 29.80 13.21 22.28
C HIS A 503 30.54 14.33 21.56
N GLN A 504 31.66 14.77 22.15
CA GLN A 504 32.50 15.84 21.64
C GLN A 504 33.97 15.43 21.70
N LYS A 505 34.66 15.52 20.56
CA LYS A 505 36.12 15.37 20.46
C LYS A 505 36.62 16.39 19.44
N ASP A 506 37.62 17.18 19.83
CA ASP A 506 38.14 18.28 19.02
C ASP A 506 37.01 19.23 18.56
N ASN A 507 36.85 19.40 17.24
CA ASN A 507 35.79 20.21 16.63
C ASN A 507 34.56 19.40 16.18
N GLU A 508 34.55 18.09 16.41
CA GLU A 508 33.48 17.21 16.01
C GLU A 508 32.50 16.97 17.16
N ASN A 509 31.22 17.24 16.89
CA ASN A 509 30.12 17.07 17.83
C ASN A 509 29.05 16.17 17.21
N VAL A 510 28.62 15.16 17.96
CA VAL A 510 27.53 14.25 17.56
C VAL A 510 26.59 14.02 18.74
N LEU A 511 25.29 13.97 18.47
CA LEU A 511 24.31 13.47 19.43
C LEU A 511 23.93 12.05 19.06
N ILE A 512 23.95 11.16 20.04
CA ILE A 512 23.53 9.76 19.89
C ILE A 512 22.28 9.54 20.75
N PHE A 513 21.32 8.82 20.17
CA PHE A 513 20.08 8.41 20.81
C PHE A 513 19.90 6.91 20.64
N ASN A 514 19.78 6.19 21.75
CA ASN A 514 19.46 4.76 21.76
C ASN A 514 17.93 4.60 21.61
N MET A 515 17.49 4.02 20.49
CA MET A 515 16.08 3.97 20.11
C MET A 515 15.32 2.83 20.79
N ASP A 516 15.97 1.96 21.55
CA ASP A 516 15.29 1.05 22.50
C ASP A 516 14.96 1.75 23.83
N ASP A 517 15.74 2.78 24.19
CA ASP A 517 15.65 3.50 25.45
C ASP A 517 14.57 4.59 25.46
N THR A 518 13.33 4.15 25.28
CA THR A 518 12.18 5.01 25.01
C THR A 518 11.28 5.27 26.21
N GLU A 519 10.75 6.48 26.28
CA GLU A 519 9.52 6.80 27.01
C GLU A 519 8.35 6.79 26.04
N ILE A 520 7.33 5.99 26.34
CA ILE A 520 6.20 5.75 25.45
C ILE A 520 4.99 6.51 25.99
N ARG A 521 4.39 7.36 25.17
CA ARG A 521 3.09 7.97 25.47
C ARG A 521 2.01 7.27 24.67
N ILE A 522 1.18 6.52 25.37
CA ILE A 522 0.05 5.78 24.82
C ILE A 522 -1.19 6.68 24.89
N PRO A 523 -1.86 7.01 23.77
CA PRO A 523 -3.06 7.83 23.82
C PRO A 523 -4.21 7.09 24.51
N THR A 524 -4.90 7.74 25.44
CA THR A 524 -6.10 7.21 26.09
C THR A 524 -7.32 7.49 25.20
N THR A 525 -8.03 6.44 24.76
CA THR A 525 -9.32 6.58 24.06
C THR A 525 -10.41 6.96 25.06
N THR A 526 -11.26 7.94 24.71
CA THR A 526 -12.32 8.50 25.56
C THR A 526 -13.40 7.50 26.03
N ASN A 527 -13.34 6.23 25.62
CA ASN A 527 -14.34 5.21 25.94
C ASN A 527 -13.91 4.22 27.04
N ASP A 528 -12.67 4.27 27.55
CA ASP A 528 -12.18 3.36 28.59
C ASP A 528 -12.12 3.98 29.99
N VAL A 529 -12.84 5.09 30.21
CA VAL A 529 -12.98 5.65 31.56
C VAL A 529 -14.07 4.88 32.32
N SER A 530 -13.77 3.64 32.72
CA SER A 530 -14.34 3.16 33.98
C SER A 530 -13.83 4.10 35.07
N SER A 531 -14.74 4.62 35.88
CA SER A 531 -14.46 5.52 37.01
C SER A 531 -13.22 5.09 37.79
N PRO A 532 -12.38 6.02 38.26
CA PRO A 532 -11.16 5.65 38.97
C PRO A 532 -11.55 4.90 40.25
N ASN A 533 -11.27 3.60 40.30
CA ASN A 533 -11.18 2.90 41.56
C ASN A 533 -9.97 3.49 42.29
N ASN A 534 -10.18 4.01 43.51
CA ASN A 534 -9.21 4.70 44.36
C ASN A 534 -7.95 3.88 44.77
N ASN A 535 -7.61 2.81 44.06
CA ASN A 535 -6.50 1.90 44.39
C ASN A 535 -5.44 1.76 43.28
N THR A 536 -5.47 2.56 42.21
CA THR A 536 -4.36 2.58 41.23
C THR A 536 -3.33 3.65 41.61
N PRO A 537 -2.03 3.28 41.73
CA PRO A 537 -0.98 4.23 42.09
C PRO A 537 -0.89 5.35 41.05
N ASP A 538 -0.62 6.58 41.51
CA ASP A 538 -0.49 7.79 40.70
C ASP A 538 0.53 7.59 39.56
N THR A 539 0.05 7.16 38.40
CA THR A 539 0.85 7.24 37.19
C THR A 539 0.99 8.71 36.83
N ILE A 540 2.19 9.15 36.48
CA ILE A 540 2.47 10.47 35.91
C ILE A 540 1.78 10.53 34.53
N SER A 541 0.46 10.71 34.52
CA SER A 541 -0.39 10.67 33.34
C SER A 541 -1.12 12.00 33.19
N ASP A 542 -0.99 12.63 32.02
CA ASP A 542 -1.89 13.71 31.62
C ASP A 542 -3.21 13.10 31.12
N SER A 543 -4.31 13.86 31.18
CA SER A 543 -5.67 13.41 30.82
C SER A 543 -5.85 12.83 29.40
N LYS A 544 -4.83 12.93 28.53
CA LYS A 544 -4.86 12.51 27.13
C LYS A 544 -3.93 11.34 26.79
N SER A 545 -3.03 10.95 27.69
CA SER A 545 -2.09 9.85 27.43
C SER A 545 -1.48 9.27 28.71
N VAL A 546 -1.27 7.96 28.69
CA VAL A 546 -0.55 7.23 29.74
C VAL A 546 0.94 7.16 29.37
N LEU A 547 1.81 7.43 30.34
CA LEU A 547 3.25 7.21 30.23
C LEU A 547 3.55 5.73 30.48
N ALA A 548 4.31 5.11 29.59
CA ALA A 548 4.75 3.73 29.64
C ALA A 548 6.22 3.62 29.25
N TYR A 549 6.80 2.46 29.51
CA TYR A 549 8.19 2.11 29.23
C TYR A 549 8.25 0.74 28.53
N PRO A 550 9.37 0.38 27.88
CA PRO A 550 9.57 -0.94 27.29
C PRO A 550 9.28 -2.06 28.28
N ALA A 551 8.61 -3.12 27.82
CA ALA A 551 8.22 -4.27 28.67
C ALA A 551 9.43 -4.96 29.31
N ASP A 552 10.57 -4.96 28.62
CA ASP A 552 11.82 -5.56 29.10
C ASP A 552 12.38 -4.86 30.36
N TRP A 553 11.87 -3.67 30.71
CA TRP A 553 12.28 -2.94 31.91
C TRP A 553 11.48 -3.33 33.17
N MET A 554 10.44 -4.15 33.05
CA MET A 554 9.47 -4.41 34.13
C MET A 554 10.11 -4.90 35.44
N ASN A 555 11.20 -5.66 35.36
CA ASN A 555 11.85 -6.28 36.51
C ASN A 555 13.22 -5.65 36.85
N SER A 556 13.50 -4.43 36.39
CA SER A 556 14.82 -3.81 36.52
C SER A 556 14.77 -2.28 36.53
N PHE A 557 15.60 -1.63 37.36
CA PHE A 557 15.72 -0.17 37.40
C PHE A 557 16.77 0.37 36.44
N GLY A 558 17.72 -0.46 36.01
CA GLY A 558 18.85 -0.05 35.18
C GLY A 558 19.36 -1.11 34.22
N ASN A 559 20.38 -0.79 33.45
CA ASN A 559 21.15 -1.82 32.77
C ASN A 559 22.27 -2.29 33.70
N ASN A 560 22.64 -3.56 33.62
CA ASN A 560 23.83 -4.07 34.30
C ASN A 560 25.03 -3.16 34.05
N TYR A 561 25.80 -2.82 35.08
CA TYR A 561 26.91 -1.85 34.97
C TYR A 561 27.89 -2.20 33.84
N TYR A 562 28.30 -3.46 33.72
CA TYR A 562 29.27 -3.84 32.70
C TYR A 562 28.65 -3.85 31.30
N THR A 563 27.40 -4.33 31.16
CA THR A 563 26.66 -4.22 29.90
C THR A 563 26.48 -2.76 29.48
N GLN A 564 26.18 -1.87 30.43
CA GLN A 564 26.06 -0.43 30.18
C GLN A 564 27.42 0.17 29.79
N SER A 565 28.51 -0.19 30.48
CA SER A 565 29.86 0.29 30.14
C SER A 565 30.31 -0.16 28.74
N GLN A 566 29.73 -1.27 28.27
CA GLN A 566 29.96 -1.83 26.94
C GLN A 566 28.91 -1.38 25.91
N ALA A 567 27.90 -0.60 26.30
CA ALA A 567 26.78 -0.23 25.43
C ALA A 567 27.31 0.44 24.13
N PRO A 568 26.78 0.10 22.95
CA PRO A 568 27.30 0.60 21.67
C PRO A 568 27.42 2.12 21.59
N GLU A 569 26.42 2.86 22.09
CA GLU A 569 26.43 4.33 22.15
C GLU A 569 27.54 4.91 23.04
N LEU A 570 28.07 4.11 23.98
CA LEU A 570 29.20 4.47 24.84
C LEU A 570 30.51 3.96 24.25
N THR A 571 30.61 2.71 23.81
CA THR A 571 31.88 2.09 23.39
C THR A 571 32.36 2.50 22.01
N GLU A 572 31.46 2.68 21.02
CA GLU A 572 31.84 3.10 19.66
C GLU A 572 32.50 4.50 19.66
N PHE A 573 32.21 5.32 20.69
CA PHE A 573 32.65 6.71 20.79
C PHE A 573 33.65 6.97 21.94
N THR A 574 34.02 5.99 22.77
CA THR A 574 34.91 6.22 23.93
C THR A 574 36.25 5.50 23.88
N ALA A 575 36.41 4.43 23.09
CA ALA A 575 37.63 3.61 23.12
C ALA A 575 38.43 3.73 21.82
N ASP A 576 39.44 4.61 21.76
CA ASP A 576 40.60 4.70 20.82
C ASP A 576 40.45 4.28 19.34
N LYS A 577 39.22 4.07 18.88
CA LYS A 577 38.83 3.71 17.52
C LYS A 577 38.54 5.01 16.78
N ASN A 578 38.76 4.92 15.47
CA ASN A 578 38.77 6.00 14.51
C ASN A 578 37.55 6.95 14.64
N TRP A 579 37.68 8.01 15.45
CA TRP A 579 36.54 8.85 15.86
C TRP A 579 35.80 9.44 14.66
N GLN A 580 36.52 9.81 13.59
CA GLN A 580 36.05 10.27 12.27
C GLN A 580 34.51 10.28 12.08
N THR A 581 33.84 11.22 12.76
CA THR A 581 32.37 11.34 12.71
C THR A 581 31.95 12.18 11.50
N ALA A 582 32.89 12.84 10.84
CA ALA A 582 32.67 13.66 9.64
C ALA A 582 32.79 12.87 8.32
N SER A 583 33.05 11.55 8.37
CA SER A 583 33.16 10.71 7.17
C SER A 583 31.98 10.88 6.23
N GLU A 584 32.27 11.06 4.94
CA GLU A 584 31.23 11.18 3.92
C GLU A 584 30.52 9.83 3.71
N SER A 585 29.21 9.89 3.54
CA SER A 585 28.41 8.73 3.19
C SER A 585 28.49 8.47 1.68
N LYS A 586 28.59 7.20 1.26
CA LYS A 586 28.58 6.81 -0.15
C LYS A 586 27.27 6.12 -0.52
N PRO A 587 26.80 6.20 -1.78
CA PRO A 587 25.65 5.43 -2.24
C PRO A 587 25.82 3.93 -1.95
N TYR A 588 24.79 3.30 -1.38
CA TYR A 588 24.79 1.87 -1.06
C TYR A 588 24.92 0.98 -2.30
N LYS A 589 24.19 1.33 -3.36
CA LYS A 589 24.17 0.64 -4.66
C LYS A 589 24.30 1.69 -5.76
N GLU A 590 24.77 1.27 -6.94
CA GLU A 590 24.60 2.08 -8.15
C GLU A 590 23.11 2.41 -8.32
N PRO A 591 22.77 3.56 -8.93
CA PRO A 591 21.38 3.90 -9.16
C PRO A 591 20.71 2.76 -9.92
N GLU A 592 19.65 2.18 -9.35
CA GLU A 592 18.87 1.11 -10.00
C GLU A 592 18.29 1.52 -11.36
N LEU A 593 18.30 2.82 -11.66
CA LEU A 593 17.73 3.43 -12.84
C LEU A 593 18.84 4.13 -13.63
N GLN A 594 19.01 3.75 -14.90
CA GLN A 594 19.90 4.42 -15.85
C GLN A 594 19.15 5.58 -16.51
N THR A 595 18.83 6.60 -15.72
CA THR A 595 18.14 7.80 -16.21
C THR A 595 19.02 8.64 -17.13
N THR A 596 18.40 9.40 -18.03
CA THR A 596 19.10 10.33 -18.91
C THR A 596 19.93 11.33 -18.08
N PRO A 597 21.24 11.52 -18.34
CA PRO A 597 22.08 12.43 -17.56
C PRO A 597 21.56 13.87 -17.59
N LYS A 598 21.72 14.59 -16.48
CA LYS A 598 21.17 15.96 -16.32
C LYS A 598 21.65 16.92 -17.40
N GLU A 599 22.92 16.83 -17.82
CA GLU A 599 23.49 17.66 -18.87
C GLU A 599 22.80 17.40 -20.22
N THR A 600 22.58 16.11 -20.55
CA THR A 600 21.84 15.68 -21.73
C THR A 600 20.38 16.14 -21.69
N ILE A 601 19.72 16.05 -20.52
CA ILE A 601 18.35 16.58 -20.33
C ILE A 601 18.30 18.07 -20.65
N ILE A 602 19.22 18.87 -20.11
CA ILE A 602 19.27 20.32 -20.36
C ILE A 602 19.47 20.61 -21.84
N GLN A 603 20.34 19.86 -22.53
CA GLN A 603 20.57 20.03 -23.96
C GLN A 603 19.32 19.64 -24.78
N ASN A 604 18.68 18.51 -24.46
CA ASN A 604 17.47 18.05 -25.13
C ASN A 604 16.33 19.08 -24.99
N ILE A 605 16.14 19.66 -23.80
CA ILE A 605 15.15 20.71 -23.57
C ILE A 605 15.39 21.89 -24.51
N LYS A 606 16.63 22.37 -24.62
CA LYS A 606 16.98 23.51 -25.50
C LYS A 606 16.71 23.18 -26.98
N ASN A 607 17.13 22.00 -27.42
CA ASN A 607 16.94 21.56 -28.81
C ASN A 607 15.45 21.47 -29.16
N ILE A 608 14.65 20.80 -28.33
CA ILE A 608 13.21 20.64 -28.56
C ILE A 608 12.50 22.00 -28.58
N ILE A 609 12.80 22.90 -27.64
CA ILE A 609 12.20 24.25 -27.62
C ILE A 609 12.54 25.03 -28.90
N THR A 610 13.77 24.89 -29.41
CA THR A 610 14.21 25.58 -30.63
C THR A 610 13.46 25.05 -31.84
N GLU A 611 13.31 23.73 -31.96
CA GLU A 611 12.56 23.08 -33.03
C GLU A 611 11.08 23.50 -33.01
N ILE A 612 10.43 23.48 -31.84
CA ILE A 612 9.03 23.89 -31.70
C ILE A 612 8.83 25.34 -32.18
N LYS A 613 9.73 26.26 -31.78
CA LYS A 613 9.68 27.66 -32.22
C LYS A 613 9.94 27.83 -33.71
N GLY A 614 10.78 26.99 -34.30
CA GLY A 614 11.06 26.99 -35.73
C GLY A 614 9.87 26.51 -36.57
N ASP A 615 9.11 25.54 -36.07
CA ASP A 615 7.90 25.01 -36.72
C ASP A 615 6.69 25.97 -36.63
N THR A 616 6.77 27.02 -35.81
CA THR A 616 5.69 28.02 -35.63
C THR A 616 5.87 29.30 -36.48
N GLN A 617 6.98 29.42 -37.21
CA GLN A 617 7.25 30.51 -38.18
C GLN A 617 6.91 30.05 -39.59
#